data_AF-A0A5S9M9F2-F1
#
_entry.id   AF-A0A5S9M9F2-F1
#
_cell.length_a   1.000
_cell.length_b   1.000
_cell.length_c   1.000
_cell.angle_alpha   90.00
_cell.angle_beta   90.00
_cell.angle_gamma   90.00
#
_symmetry.space_group_name_H-M   'P 1'
#
loop_
_entity.id
_entity.type
_entity.pdbx_description
1 polymer ?
#
loop_
_entity_poly.entity_id
_entity_poly.type
_entity_poly.pdbx_seq_one_letter_code
_entity_poly.pdbx_strand_id
1 'polypeptide(L)' 'MIVDSFLSLASEKDFNNITVRDITEKATINRATFYAHFDDKFDLLHSTITNTFTDKLKKRLNDHDGFNEKVIANIFSSHV' A
#
# COMPACT_ATOMS: atom_id res chain seq x y z
N MET A 1 -1.78 -11.62 -5.12
CA MET A 1 -0.86 -12.24 -6.12
C MET A 1 0.35 -11.37 -6.40
N ILE A 2 0.27 -10.26 -7.15
CA ILE A 2 1.47 -9.46 -7.48
C ILE A 2 2.05 -8.76 -6.24
N VAL A 3 1.21 -8.02 -5.49
CA VAL A 3 1.63 -7.29 -4.29
C VAL A 3 2.16 -8.25 -3.22
N ASP A 4 1.47 -9.37 -2.96
CA ASP A 4 1.90 -10.35 -1.96
C ASP A 4 3.25 -11.00 -2.34
N SER A 5 3.42 -11.40 -3.60
CA SER A 5 4.68 -11.96 -4.09
C SER A 5 5.82 -10.93 -4.01
N PHE A 6 5.52 -9.66 -4.31
CA PHE A 6 6.48 -8.57 -4.15
C PHE A 6 6.88 -8.34 -2.69
N LEU A 7 5.91 -8.28 -1.75
CA LEU A 7 6.17 -8.14 -0.32
C LEU A 7 6.98 -9.32 0.23
N SER A 8 6.69 -10.54 -0.22
CA SER A 8 7.47 -11.72 0.13
C SER A 8 8.92 -11.62 -0.39
N LEU A 9 9.14 -11.21 -1.65
CA LEU A 9 10.49 -10.98 -2.17
C LEU A 9 11.22 -9.86 -1.41
N ALA A 10 10.53 -8.78 -1.04
CA ALA A 10 11.08 -7.67 -0.28
C ALA A 10 11.45 -8.06 1.16
N SER A 11 10.85 -9.13 1.71
CA SER A 11 11.27 -9.70 2.99
C SER A 11 12.51 -10.59 2.88
N GLU A 12 12.86 -11.04 1.68
CA GLU A 12 13.95 -11.99 1.41
C GLU A 12 15.21 -11.31 0.83
N LYS A 13 15.06 -10.19 0.10
CA LYS A 13 16.18 -9.47 -0.53
C LYS A 13 15.91 -7.97 -0.72
N ASP A 14 17.01 -7.22 -0.89
CA ASP A 14 16.97 -5.77 -1.15
C ASP A 14 16.14 -5.44 -2.39
N PHE A 15 15.31 -4.39 -2.30
CA PHE A 15 14.43 -3.93 -3.37
C PHE A 15 15.15 -3.66 -4.70
N ASN A 16 16.37 -3.13 -4.64
CA ASN A 16 17.15 -2.85 -5.84
C ASN A 16 17.48 -4.14 -6.61
N ASN A 17 17.59 -5.27 -5.90
CA ASN A 17 17.86 -6.60 -6.45
C ASN A 17 16.58 -7.38 -6.83
N ILE A 18 15.40 -6.83 -6.59
CA ILE A 18 14.14 -7.39 -7.08
C ILE A 18 13.93 -6.95 -8.53
N THR A 19 13.64 -7.90 -9.40
CA THR A 19 13.28 -7.65 -10.81
C THR A 19 11.81 -7.95 -11.06
N VAL A 20 11.25 -7.38 -12.14
CA VAL A 20 9.90 -7.76 -12.62
C VAL A 20 9.82 -9.27 -12.88
N ARG A 21 10.91 -9.90 -13.34
CA ARG A 21 10.96 -11.35 -13.55
C ARG A 21 10.68 -12.11 -12.26
N ASP A 22 11.41 -11.79 -11.19
CA ASP A 22 11.26 -12.46 -9.90
C ASP A 22 9.83 -12.38 -9.39
N ILE A 23 9.21 -11.19 -9.53
CA ILE A 23 7.83 -10.94 -9.12
C ILE A 23 6.87 -11.80 -9.95
N THR A 24 7.02 -11.81 -11.28
CA THR A 24 6.15 -12.59 -12.17
C THR A 24 6.29 -14.10 -11.97
N GLU A 25 7.51 -14.59 -11.73
CA GLU A 25 7.79 -16.00 -11.44
C GLU A 25 7.15 -16.42 -10.11
N LYS A 26 7.35 -15.62 -9.05
CA LYS A 26 6.76 -15.92 -7.73
C LYS A 26 5.24 -15.76 -7.69
N ALA A 27 4.67 -14.90 -8.53
CA ALA A 27 3.22 -14.73 -8.67
C ALA A 27 2.60 -15.72 -9.68
N THR A 28 3.41 -16.53 -10.37
CA THR A 28 2.95 -17.51 -11.37
C THR A 28 2.13 -16.85 -12.50
N ILE A 29 2.57 -15.68 -12.96
CA ILE A 29 1.94 -14.92 -14.05
C ILE A 29 2.93 -14.61 -15.16
N ASN A 30 2.41 -14.24 -16.33
CA ASN A 30 3.25 -13.70 -17.40
C ASN A 30 3.54 -12.20 -17.16
N ARG A 31 4.55 -11.68 -17.86
CA ARG A 31 4.94 -10.26 -17.80
C ARG A 31 3.85 -9.31 -18.31
N ALA A 32 3.06 -9.70 -19.31
CA ALA A 32 1.99 -8.85 -19.83
C ALA A 32 0.92 -8.58 -18.77
N THR A 33 0.63 -9.56 -17.91
CA THR A 33 -0.27 -9.38 -16.76
C THR A 33 0.32 -8.41 -15.75
N PHE A 34 1.63 -8.45 -15.48
CA PHE A 34 2.28 -7.44 -14.62
C PHE A 34 2.14 -6.04 -15.22
N TYR A 35 2.51 -5.88 -16.50
CA TYR A 35 2.50 -4.58 -17.17
C TYR A 35 1.10 -4.05 -17.51
N ALA A 36 0.06 -4.87 -17.38
CA ALA A 36 -1.33 -4.40 -17.41
C ALA A 36 -1.75 -3.66 -16.12
N HIS A 37 -0.98 -3.81 -15.05
CA HIS A 37 -1.28 -3.23 -13.73
C HIS A 37 -0.23 -2.22 -13.26
N PHE A 38 1.03 -2.40 -13.65
CA PHE A 38 2.14 -1.58 -13.19
C PHE A 38 3.13 -1.28 -14.31
N ASP A 39 3.59 -0.04 -14.39
CA ASP A 39 4.59 0.36 -15.40
C ASP A 39 5.95 -0.31 -15.13
N ASP A 40 6.33 -0.39 -13.86
CA ASP A 40 7.55 -1.06 -13.39
C ASP A 40 7.48 -1.44 -11.90
N LYS A 41 8.61 -1.86 -11.33
CA LYS A 41 8.69 -2.23 -9.90
C LYS A 41 8.58 -1.04 -8.94
N PHE A 42 8.88 0.17 -9.39
CA PHE A 42 8.76 1.39 -8.59
C PHE A 42 7.30 1.83 -8.52
N ASP A 43 6.57 1.73 -9.63
CA ASP A 43 5.11 1.95 -9.64
C ASP A 43 4.39 0.93 -8.73
N LEU A 44 4.77 -0.35 -8.81
CA LEU A 44 4.30 -1.35 -7.85
C LEU A 44 4.60 -0.98 -6.39
N LEU A 45 5.81 -0.50 -6.09
CA LEU A 45 6.18 -0.06 -4.74
C LEU A 45 5.30 1.11 -4.30
N HIS A 46 5.13 2.12 -5.15
CA HIS A 46 4.29 3.28 -4.86
C HIS A 46 2.85 2.83 -4.59
N SER A 47 2.25 2.05 -5.48
CA SER A 47 0.88 1.54 -5.33
C SER A 47 0.74 0.74 -4.04
N THR A 48 1.72 -0.11 -3.71
CA THR A 48 1.74 -0.91 -2.48
C THR A 48 1.76 -0.04 -1.24
N ILE A 49 2.62 1.01 -1.20
CA ILE A 49 2.70 1.93 -0.07
C ILE A 49 1.41 2.72 0.07
N THR A 50 0.92 3.32 -1.01
CA THR A 50 -0.30 4.14 -0.98
C THR A 50 -1.50 3.33 -0.50
N ASN A 51 -1.73 2.15 -1.06
CA ASN A 51 -2.87 1.32 -0.69
C ASN A 51 -2.74 0.81 0.76
N THR A 52 -1.56 0.29 1.15
CA THR A 52 -1.35 -0.21 2.51
C THR A 52 -1.47 0.90 3.55
N PHE A 53 -0.94 2.09 3.26
CA PHE A 53 -1.00 3.23 4.17
C PHE A 53 -2.42 3.74 4.31
N THR A 54 -3.12 3.95 3.19
CA THR A 54 -4.50 4.41 3.18
C THR A 54 -5.42 3.45 3.92
N ASP A 55 -5.28 2.14 3.73
CA ASP A 55 -6.12 1.15 4.40
C ASP A 55 -5.85 1.10 5.90
N LYS A 56 -4.58 1.13 6.32
CA LYS A 56 -4.21 1.19 7.74
C LYS A 56 -4.69 2.48 8.40
N LEU A 57 -4.59 3.61 7.70
CA LEU A 57 -5.00 4.91 8.23
C LEU A 57 -6.52 5.00 8.34
N LYS A 58 -7.26 4.57 7.31
CA LYS A 58 -8.73 4.45 7.35
C LYS A 58 -9.19 3.55 8.50
N LYS A 59 -8.54 2.39 8.69
CA LYS A 59 -8.88 1.49 9.79
C LYS A 59 -8.67 2.14 11.15
N ARG A 60 -7.54 2.82 11.37
CA ARG A 60 -7.27 3.53 12.64
C ARG A 60 -8.22 4.70 12.88
N LEU A 61 -8.66 5.39 11.83
CA LEU A 61 -9.65 6.47 11.95
C LEU A 61 -11.05 5.92 12.25
N ASN A 62 -11.44 4.83 11.61
CA ASN A 62 -12.75 4.20 11.82
C ASN A 62 -12.83 3.47 13.18
N ASP A 63 -11.72 2.97 13.71
CA ASP A 63 -11.67 2.34 15.04
C ASP A 63 -11.71 3.39 16.19
N HIS A 64 -11.61 4.69 15.88
CA HIS A 64 -11.85 5.77 16.83
C HIS A 64 -13.27 6.31 16.66
N ASP A 65 -14.23 5.78 17.43
CA ASP A 65 -15.54 6.43 17.72
C ASP A 65 -15.39 7.87 18.25
N GLY A 66 -14.16 8.27 18.61
CA GLY A 66 -13.79 9.62 19.00
C GLY A 66 -13.52 10.61 17.86
N PHE A 67 -13.45 10.19 16.58
CA PHE A 67 -13.28 11.15 15.48
C PHE A 67 -14.64 11.40 14.81
N ASN A 68 -15.43 12.28 15.43
CA ASN A 68 -16.75 12.67 14.94
C ASN A 68 -16.89 14.19 14.89
N GLU A 69 -17.99 14.66 14.30
CA GLU A 69 -18.28 16.09 14.11
C GLU A 69 -18.23 16.88 15.43
N LYS A 70 -18.61 16.25 16.56
CA LYS A 70 -18.52 16.90 17.88
C LYS A 70 -17.08 17.11 18.34
N VAL A 71 -16.17 16.17 18.04
CA VAL A 71 -14.75 16.32 18.40
C VAL A 71 -14.07 17.36 17.52
N ILE A 72 -14.43 17.41 16.23
CA ILE A 72 -13.97 18.49 15.32
C ILE A 72 -14.46 19.85 15.83
N ALA A 73 -15.75 19.99 16.16
CA ALA A 73 -16.30 21.21 16.71
C ALA A 73 -15.60 21.65 18.01
N ASN A 74 -15.34 20.73 18.94
CA ASN A 74 -14.67 21.05 20.20
C ASN A 74 -13.24 21.58 20.03
N ILE A 75 -12.48 21.09 19.06
CA ILE A 75 -11.12 21.57 18.79
C ILE A 75 -11.13 23.02 18.30
N PHE A 76 -12.07 23.37 17.41
CA PHE A 76 -12.18 24.70 16.84
C PHE A 76 -12.94 25.70 17.73
N SER A 77 -13.83 25.22 18.62
CA SER A 77 -14.52 26.05 19.62
C SER A 77 -13.71 26.29 20.90
N SER A 78 -12.62 25.58 21.14
CA SER A 78 -11.76 25.80 22.31
C SER A 78 -10.68 26.88 22.10
N HIS A 79 -10.65 27.53 20.93
CA HIS A 79 -9.69 28.61 20.59
C HIS A 79 -10.36 29.91 20.13
N VAL A 80 -11.62 30.16 20.52
CA VAL A 80 -12.25 31.50 20.49
C VAL A 80 -12.94 31.76 21.82
#